data_AF-A0AAW1TVP5-F1
#
_entry.id   AF-A0AAW1TVP5-F1
#
_cell.length_a   1.000
_cell.length_b   1.000
_cell.length_c   1.000
_cell.angle_alpha   90.00
_cell.angle_beta   90.00
_cell.angle_gamma   90.00
#
_symmetry.space_group_name_H-M   'P 1'
#
loop_
_entity.id
_entity.type
_entity.pdbx_description
1 polymer ?
#
loop_
_entity_poly.entity_id
_entity_poly.type
_entity_poly.pdbx_seq_one_letter_code
_entity_poly.pdbx_strand_id
1 'polypeptide(L)'
;MRKYLIFVFFCSIIVHSVISYGKTLSGNPDSFEKKSLTISADDDYPRSSFDSSRHKRDTESNITNSVNVKITRLDDRHKQLMVHWVSDGSEIIVCLARDPSPSSDIVHGIPSAVYISYNYGDTFDNKTDSFKLADGNYSTLDKFYNHQKLNRFFIFSDVKHKTIFVTSDYGHNIKRLKLDFSPSDISFHEYKPNTFLVHDKSTPEQLVSNQ
;
A
#
# COMPACT_ATOMS: atom_id res chain seq x y z
N MET A 1 15.81 -25.90 -66.15
CA MET A 1 16.89 -26.25 -65.21
C MET A 1 17.41 -24.97 -64.55
N ARG A 2 16.95 -24.66 -63.34
CA ARG A 2 17.37 -23.45 -62.58
C ARG A 2 18.54 -23.82 -61.67
N LYS A 3 19.67 -23.13 -61.83
CA LYS A 3 20.86 -23.26 -60.98
C LYS A 3 20.64 -22.46 -59.70
N TYR A 4 20.73 -23.11 -58.54
CA TYR A 4 20.67 -22.44 -57.23
C TYR A 4 22.06 -21.91 -56.86
N LEU A 5 22.15 -20.61 -56.63
CA LEU A 5 23.32 -19.91 -56.12
C LEU A 5 23.28 -19.99 -54.59
N ILE A 6 24.22 -20.72 -53.99
CA ILE A 6 24.37 -20.82 -52.53
C ILE A 6 25.21 -19.62 -52.06
N PHE A 7 24.59 -18.72 -51.29
CA PHE A 7 25.29 -17.66 -50.56
C PHE A 7 25.67 -18.20 -49.16
N VAL A 8 26.97 -18.40 -48.92
CA VAL A 8 27.49 -18.74 -47.59
C VAL A 8 27.69 -17.44 -46.82
N PHE A 9 26.81 -17.16 -45.87
CA PHE A 9 26.97 -16.05 -44.92
C PHE A 9 27.97 -16.47 -43.83
N PHE A 10 29.17 -15.90 -43.85
CA PHE A 10 30.09 -15.97 -42.72
C PHE A 10 29.56 -15.05 -41.61
N CYS A 11 28.92 -15.65 -40.59
CA CYS A 11 28.54 -14.95 -39.37
C CYS A 11 29.80 -14.79 -38.50
N SER A 12 30.36 -13.58 -38.47
CA SER A 12 31.45 -13.23 -37.57
C SER A 12 30.85 -12.99 -36.18
N ILE A 13 31.12 -13.87 -35.22
CA ILE A 13 30.71 -13.69 -33.83
C ILE A 13 31.68 -12.69 -33.18
N ILE A 14 31.24 -11.44 -33.04
CA ILE A 14 31.93 -10.45 -32.21
C ILE A 14 31.49 -10.66 -30.76
N VAL A 15 32.38 -11.26 -29.95
CA VAL A 15 32.19 -11.35 -28.50
C VAL A 15 32.53 -9.98 -27.90
N HIS A 16 31.51 -9.18 -27.57
CA HIS A 16 31.72 -8.02 -26.70
C HIS A 16 31.80 -8.50 -25.25
N SER A 17 32.95 -8.32 -24.61
CA SER A 17 33.06 -8.41 -23.17
C SER A 17 32.28 -7.26 -22.54
N VAL A 18 31.14 -7.58 -21.91
CA VAL A 18 30.40 -6.61 -21.09
C VAL A 18 31.16 -6.43 -19.78
N ILE A 19 31.92 -5.34 -19.66
CA ILE A 19 32.46 -4.91 -18.38
C ILE A 19 31.31 -4.31 -17.58
N SER A 20 30.74 -5.11 -16.66
CA SER A 20 29.68 -4.66 -15.75
C SER A 20 30.31 -3.89 -14.58
N TYR A 21 30.19 -2.56 -14.62
CA TYR A 21 30.50 -1.71 -13.46
C TYR A 21 29.33 -1.77 -12.48
N GLY A 22 29.48 -2.51 -11.38
CA GLY A 22 28.52 -2.49 -10.28
C GLY A 22 28.42 -1.08 -9.71
N LYS A 23 27.21 -0.52 -9.71
CA LYS A 23 26.88 0.71 -8.98
C LYS A 23 26.11 0.32 -7.73
N THR A 24 26.39 1.00 -6.62
CA THR A 24 25.56 0.94 -5.41
C THR A 24 24.12 1.39 -5.73
N LEU A 25 23.16 1.09 -4.84
CA LEU A 25 21.77 1.56 -4.98
C LEU A 25 21.66 3.09 -5.11
N SER A 26 22.68 3.82 -4.61
CA SER A 26 22.83 5.28 -4.72
C SER A 26 23.67 5.75 -5.93
N GLY A 27 24.06 4.86 -6.84
CA GLY A 27 24.72 5.21 -8.11
C GLY A 27 26.24 5.41 -8.05
N ASN A 28 26.88 5.25 -6.89
CA ASN A 28 28.34 5.35 -6.76
C ASN A 28 29.03 4.08 -7.25
N PRO A 29 30.21 4.18 -7.89
CA PRO A 29 30.99 3.03 -8.33
C PRO A 29 31.47 2.22 -7.13
N ASP A 30 31.18 0.91 -7.12
CA ASP A 30 31.62 0.01 -6.04
C ASP A 30 33.11 -0.33 -6.20
N SER A 31 33.90 -0.12 -5.14
CA SER A 31 35.27 -0.62 -5.08
C SER A 31 35.26 -2.13 -4.88
N PHE A 32 35.98 -2.88 -5.72
CA PHE A 32 35.97 -4.34 -5.77
C PHE A 32 36.55 -5.07 -4.54
N GLU A 33 36.99 -4.37 -3.49
CA GLU A 33 37.79 -5.00 -2.43
C GLU A 33 37.01 -5.75 -1.34
N LYS A 34 35.68 -5.58 -1.18
CA LYS A 34 34.91 -6.39 -0.22
C LYS A 34 33.48 -6.61 -0.69
N LYS A 35 33.16 -7.85 -1.09
CA LYS A 35 31.84 -8.26 -1.61
C LYS A 35 30.89 -8.87 -0.57
N SER A 36 31.25 -8.93 0.71
CA SER A 36 30.26 -9.20 1.76
C SER A 36 30.66 -8.56 3.09
N LEU A 37 29.65 -8.05 3.79
CA LEU A 37 29.71 -7.69 5.20
C LEU A 37 28.80 -8.67 5.94
N THR A 38 29.40 -9.60 6.68
CA THR A 38 28.65 -10.48 7.59
C THR A 38 28.51 -9.75 8.92
N ILE A 39 27.27 -9.42 9.31
CA ILE A 39 26.98 -8.82 10.60
C ILE A 39 26.53 -9.96 11.52
N SER A 40 27.42 -10.39 12.42
CA SER A 40 27.09 -11.33 13.50
C SER A 40 26.54 -10.54 14.68
N ALA A 41 25.42 -10.98 15.24
CA ALA A 41 24.73 -10.26 16.32
C ALA A 41 25.40 -10.42 17.71
N ASP A 42 26.42 -11.28 17.83
CA ASP A 42 26.98 -11.74 19.11
C ASP A 42 28.41 -11.25 19.41
N ASP A 43 29.01 -10.38 18.57
CA ASP A 43 30.37 -9.89 18.80
C ASP A 43 30.38 -8.68 19.76
N ASP A 44 30.82 -8.93 21.01
CA ASP A 44 31.17 -7.94 22.02
C ASP A 44 32.34 -7.06 21.54
N TYR A 45 32.07 -5.79 21.27
CA TYR A 45 33.05 -4.84 20.73
C TYR A 45 34.08 -4.38 21.79
N PRO A 46 35.40 -4.40 21.50
CA PRO A 46 36.33 -3.53 22.20
C PRO A 46 36.15 -2.10 21.68
N ARG A 47 35.89 -1.19 22.63
CA ARG A 47 35.63 0.24 22.45
C ARG A 47 36.82 0.93 21.79
N SER A 48 36.80 1.07 20.46
CA SER A 48 37.66 2.02 19.75
C SER A 48 36.88 3.31 19.50
N SER A 49 37.47 4.41 19.96
CA SER A 49 36.93 5.76 19.97
C SER A 49 36.88 6.35 18.55
N PHE A 50 36.00 5.85 17.70
CA PHE A 50 35.61 6.56 16.49
C PHE A 50 34.28 7.24 16.75
N ASP A 51 34.37 8.54 17.01
CA ASP A 51 33.24 9.46 17.11
C ASP A 51 32.45 9.45 15.79
N SER A 52 31.45 8.57 15.70
CA SER A 52 30.48 8.55 14.61
C SER A 52 29.48 9.69 14.83
N SER A 53 29.96 10.91 14.65
CA SER A 53 29.06 12.04 14.47
C SER A 53 28.30 11.81 13.17
N ARG A 54 26.99 11.59 13.27
CA ARG A 54 26.06 11.59 12.12
C ARG A 54 26.09 13.00 11.51
N HIS A 55 27.01 13.24 10.57
CA HIS A 55 26.93 14.40 9.72
C HIS A 55 25.85 14.16 8.67
N LYS A 56 24.72 14.85 8.84
CA LYS A 56 23.75 15.02 7.77
C LYS A 56 24.49 15.71 6.62
N ARG A 57 24.37 15.20 5.39
CA ARG A 57 24.90 15.91 4.22
C ARG A 57 24.13 17.22 4.09
N ASP A 58 24.73 18.32 4.50
CA ASP A 58 24.26 19.64 4.10
C ASP A 58 24.47 19.74 2.59
N THR A 59 23.37 19.97 1.89
CA THR A 59 23.37 20.21 0.44
C THR A 59 23.43 21.72 0.26
N GLU A 60 24.36 22.22 -0.55
CA GLU A 60 24.41 23.64 -0.89
C GLU A 60 23.05 24.07 -1.45
N SER A 61 22.44 25.06 -0.81
CA SER A 61 21.10 25.55 -1.12
C SER A 61 21.09 26.41 -2.38
N ASN A 62 21.34 25.79 -3.53
CA ASN A 62 21.03 26.38 -4.83
C ASN A 62 19.85 25.62 -5.45
N ILE A 63 18.70 25.70 -4.77
CA ILE A 63 17.45 25.15 -5.29
C ILE A 63 16.36 26.21 -5.14
N THR A 64 16.09 26.96 -6.20
CA THR A 64 14.81 27.66 -6.39
C THR A 64 13.73 26.67 -6.81
N ASN A 65 13.48 25.64 -5.98
CA ASN A 65 12.32 24.75 -6.15
C ASN A 65 11.46 24.92 -4.90
N SER A 66 10.37 25.66 -5.05
CA SER A 66 9.36 25.87 -4.02
C SER A 66 8.64 24.55 -3.75
N VAL A 67 9.20 23.71 -2.87
CA VAL A 67 8.45 22.59 -2.29
C VAL A 67 7.34 23.21 -1.44
N ASN A 68 6.10 23.13 -1.92
CA ASN A 68 4.93 23.56 -1.16
C ASN A 68 4.56 22.44 -0.18
N VAL A 69 4.64 22.73 1.12
CA VAL A 69 4.24 21.80 2.18
C VAL A 69 2.94 22.32 2.78
N LYS A 70 1.90 21.50 2.74
CA LYS A 70 0.62 21.80 3.38
C LYS A 70 0.34 20.78 4.48
N ILE A 71 -0.08 21.30 5.63
CA ILE A 71 -0.44 20.49 6.81
C ILE A 71 -1.95 20.53 6.94
N THR A 72 -2.58 19.35 6.89
CA THR A 72 -4.02 19.19 7.08
C THR A 72 -4.27 18.30 8.29
N ARG A 73 -5.21 18.69 9.14
CA ARG A 73 -5.59 17.94 10.34
C ARG A 73 -6.91 17.21 10.07
N LEU A 74 -6.94 15.92 10.38
CA LEU A 74 -8.17 15.11 10.34
C LEU A 74 -8.96 15.19 11.66
N ASP A 75 -8.31 15.62 12.75
CA ASP A 75 -8.85 15.67 14.11
C ASP A 75 -9.51 14.34 14.56
N ASP A 76 -8.86 13.24 14.20
CA ASP A 76 -9.26 11.87 14.50
C ASP A 76 -8.52 11.31 15.72
N ARG A 77 -9.15 10.41 16.49
CA ARG A 77 -8.61 9.84 17.76
C ARG A 77 -8.22 8.37 17.66
N HIS A 78 -8.38 7.74 16.52
CA HIS A 78 -8.02 6.35 16.32
C HIS A 78 -6.51 6.14 16.44
N LYS A 79 -6.12 4.92 16.83
CA LYS A 79 -4.72 4.56 17.04
C LYS A 79 -3.95 4.27 15.74
N GLN A 80 -4.65 3.96 14.65
CA GLN A 80 -4.05 3.65 13.36
C GLN A 80 -4.69 4.44 12.22
N LEU A 81 -3.86 4.80 11.24
CA LEU A 81 -4.28 5.45 10.01
C LEU A 81 -3.69 4.69 8.82
N MET A 82 -4.56 4.14 7.98
CA MET A 82 -4.18 3.55 6.70
C MET A 82 -4.33 4.61 5.62
N VAL A 83 -3.27 4.91 4.88
CA VAL A 83 -3.27 5.92 3.82
C VAL A 83 -2.93 5.27 2.49
N HIS A 84 -3.69 5.59 1.45
CA HIS A 84 -3.42 5.12 0.09
C HIS A 84 -3.58 6.25 -0.93
N TRP A 85 -2.54 6.40 -1.74
CA TRP A 85 -2.55 7.19 -2.96
C TRP A 85 -3.06 6.33 -4.09
N VAL A 86 -4.16 6.78 -4.71
CA VAL A 86 -4.95 5.94 -5.60
C VAL A 86 -4.22 5.59 -6.90
N SER A 87 -3.49 6.53 -7.49
CA SER A 87 -2.63 6.26 -8.65
C SER A 87 -1.68 7.40 -8.95
N ASP A 88 -0.72 7.14 -9.85
CA ASP A 88 0.03 8.18 -10.53
C ASP A 88 -0.91 9.14 -11.28
N GLY A 89 -0.58 10.43 -11.25
CA GLY A 89 -1.40 11.51 -11.79
C GLY A 89 -2.76 11.74 -11.12
N SER A 90 -3.11 11.00 -10.06
CA SER A 90 -4.36 11.17 -9.33
C SER A 90 -4.16 12.00 -8.09
N GLU A 91 -5.06 12.96 -7.87
CA GLU A 91 -5.09 13.80 -6.68
C GLU A 91 -5.80 13.13 -5.49
N ILE A 92 -6.22 11.87 -5.65
CA ILE A 92 -7.05 11.18 -4.68
C ILE A 92 -6.18 10.50 -3.62
N ILE A 93 -6.44 10.84 -2.35
CA ILE A 93 -5.85 10.20 -1.18
C ILE A 93 -6.98 9.66 -0.30
N VAL A 94 -6.94 8.36 -0.02
CA VAL A 94 -7.90 7.71 0.88
C VAL A 94 -7.23 7.41 2.21
N CYS A 95 -7.88 7.82 3.29
CA CYS A 95 -7.45 7.62 4.67
C CYS A 95 -8.53 6.83 5.42
N LEU A 96 -8.15 5.70 6.02
CA LEU A 96 -8.98 4.93 6.94
C LEU A 96 -8.37 5.00 8.33
N ALA A 97 -9.05 5.70 9.23
CA ALA A 97 -8.70 5.78 10.64
C ALA A 97 -9.45 4.66 11.38
N ARG A 98 -8.71 3.85 12.13
CA ARG A 98 -9.27 2.71 12.86
C ARG A 98 -8.44 2.37 14.08
N ASP A 99 -9.04 1.67 15.02
CA ASP A 99 -8.29 1.02 16.08
C ASP A 99 -7.77 -0.35 15.58
N PRO A 100 -6.61 -0.82 16.08
CA PRO A 100 -6.16 -2.17 15.80
C PRO A 100 -7.24 -3.15 16.26
N SER A 101 -7.52 -4.15 15.41
CA SER A 101 -8.49 -5.19 15.75
C SER A 101 -8.06 -5.85 17.07
N PRO A 102 -8.94 -5.87 18.10
CA PRO A 102 -8.57 -6.43 19.38
C PRO A 102 -8.28 -7.91 19.22
N SER A 103 -7.15 -8.35 19.78
CA SER A 103 -6.97 -9.75 20.15
C SER A 103 -8.08 -10.11 21.13
N SER A 104 -9.12 -10.80 20.64
CA SER A 104 -10.23 -11.49 21.34
C SER A 104 -11.05 -10.77 22.43
N ASP A 105 -10.60 -9.67 23.04
CA ASP A 105 -11.07 -9.30 24.39
C ASP A 105 -11.74 -7.91 24.48
N ILE A 106 -11.82 -7.13 23.38
CA ILE A 106 -12.49 -5.82 23.41
C ILE A 106 -13.87 -5.91 22.75
N VAL A 107 -14.88 -5.97 23.62
CA VAL A 107 -16.33 -6.11 23.35
C VAL A 107 -16.92 -4.91 22.57
N HIS A 108 -16.20 -3.80 22.43
CA HIS A 108 -16.64 -2.64 21.65
C HIS A 108 -15.55 -2.15 20.71
N GLY A 109 -15.53 -2.68 19.48
CA GLY A 109 -14.77 -2.07 18.40
C GLY A 109 -15.23 -0.62 18.18
N ILE A 110 -14.33 0.34 18.35
CA ILE A 110 -14.57 1.75 18.06
C ILE A 110 -14.87 1.87 16.55
N PRO A 111 -15.98 2.52 16.15
CA PRO A 111 -16.30 2.65 14.73
C PRO A 111 -15.22 3.42 13.98
N SER A 112 -14.86 2.92 12.81
CA SER A 112 -13.80 3.52 12.00
C SER A 112 -14.29 4.80 11.31
N ALA A 113 -13.35 5.67 10.94
CA ALA A 113 -13.63 6.88 10.18
C ALA A 113 -12.89 6.86 8.84
N VAL A 114 -13.54 7.37 7.79
CA VAL A 114 -12.96 7.41 6.44
C VAL A 114 -12.89 8.85 5.98
N TYR A 115 -11.72 9.24 5.49
CA TYR A 115 -11.46 10.57 4.95
C TYR A 115 -10.91 10.44 3.54
N ILE A 116 -11.41 11.25 2.60
CA ILE A 116 -10.94 11.23 1.22
C ILE A 116 -10.58 12.65 0.79
N SER A 117 -9.35 12.83 0.34
CA SER A 117 -8.94 14.05 -0.36
C SER A 117 -9.13 13.86 -1.85
N TYR A 118 -9.66 14.89 -2.51
CA TYR A 118 -9.82 14.98 -3.96
C TYR A 118 -8.88 16.02 -4.58
N ASN A 119 -7.95 16.57 -3.80
CA ASN A 119 -7.11 17.70 -4.15
C ASN A 119 -5.70 17.56 -3.56
N TYR A 120 -5.10 16.37 -3.68
CA TYR A 120 -3.70 16.12 -3.35
C TYR A 120 -3.36 16.29 -1.84
N GLY A 121 -4.35 16.10 -0.96
CA GLY A 121 -4.17 16.18 0.49
C GLY A 121 -4.42 17.57 1.09
N ASP A 122 -4.79 18.53 0.25
CA ASP A 122 -5.07 19.90 0.68
C ASP A 122 -6.25 20.01 1.63
N THR A 123 -7.32 19.27 1.35
CA THR A 123 -8.48 19.10 2.23
C THR A 123 -8.95 17.66 2.20
N PHE A 124 -9.61 17.24 3.27
CA PHE A 124 -10.15 15.90 3.40
C PHE A 124 -11.64 15.96 3.73
N ASP A 125 -12.44 15.30 2.91
CA ASP A 125 -13.86 15.09 3.17
C ASP A 125 -14.03 13.95 4.17
N ASN A 126 -14.78 14.18 5.24
CA ASN A 126 -15.21 13.10 6.14
C ASN A 126 -16.34 12.30 5.46
N LYS A 127 -16.08 11.02 5.15
CA LYS A 127 -17.03 10.09 4.52
C LYS A 127 -17.63 9.09 5.51
N THR A 128 -17.40 9.25 6.81
CA THR A 128 -17.82 8.29 7.86
C THR A 128 -19.32 8.00 7.86
N ASP A 129 -20.15 9.01 7.55
CA ASP A 129 -21.61 8.83 7.43
C ASP A 129 -22.05 7.85 6.34
N SER A 130 -21.25 7.69 5.28
CA SER A 130 -21.50 6.71 4.23
C SER A 130 -21.34 5.26 4.68
N PHE A 131 -20.75 5.05 5.87
CA PHE A 131 -20.49 3.73 6.46
C PHE A 131 -21.44 3.41 7.61
N LYS A 132 -22.61 4.08 7.68
CA LYS A 132 -23.68 3.71 8.59
C LYS A 132 -24.27 2.35 8.23
N LEU A 133 -24.55 1.56 9.26
CA LEU A 133 -25.23 0.28 9.21
C LEU A 133 -26.76 0.48 9.21
N ALA A 134 -27.52 -0.60 9.04
CA ALA A 134 -28.97 -0.53 8.91
C ALA A 134 -29.67 -0.15 10.23
N ASP A 135 -29.03 -0.48 11.36
CA ASP A 135 -29.46 -0.15 12.72
C ASP A 135 -29.08 1.29 13.14
N GLY A 136 -28.43 2.06 12.25
CA GLY A 136 -27.97 3.42 12.51
C GLY A 136 -26.59 3.52 13.18
N ASN A 137 -26.00 2.39 13.59
CA ASN A 137 -24.64 2.36 14.12
C ASN A 137 -23.61 2.56 13.01
N TYR A 138 -22.39 2.96 13.37
CA TYR A 138 -21.29 3.09 12.42
C TYR A 138 -20.50 1.79 12.31
N SER A 139 -20.01 1.52 11.09
CA SER A 139 -19.22 0.35 10.76
C SER A 139 -17.82 0.36 11.42
N THR A 140 -17.30 -0.83 11.70
CA THR A 140 -15.92 -1.06 12.15
C THR A 140 -15.12 -1.63 10.99
N LEU A 141 -14.55 -0.75 10.18
CA LEU A 141 -13.83 -1.13 8.96
C LEU A 141 -12.44 -1.68 9.26
N ASP A 142 -12.13 -2.84 8.69
CA ASP A 142 -10.84 -3.51 8.84
C ASP A 142 -9.80 -2.95 7.86
N LYS A 143 -10.14 -2.90 6.58
CA LYS A 143 -9.25 -2.49 5.50
C LYS A 143 -10.09 -2.10 4.30
N PHE A 144 -9.42 -1.50 3.33
CA PHE A 144 -9.99 -1.28 2.01
C PHE A 144 -9.07 -1.87 0.95
N TYR A 145 -9.69 -2.16 -0.18
CA TYR A 145 -9.07 -2.78 -1.34
C TYR A 145 -9.31 -1.86 -2.52
N ASN A 146 -8.24 -1.55 -3.26
CA ASN A 146 -8.30 -0.83 -4.52
C ASN A 146 -8.14 -1.82 -5.68
N HIS A 147 -8.84 -1.57 -6.78
CA HIS A 147 -8.63 -2.34 -7.99
C HIS A 147 -7.36 -1.89 -8.72
N GLN A 148 -6.38 -2.79 -8.90
CA GLN A 148 -5.03 -2.48 -9.41
C GLN A 148 -4.96 -1.68 -10.72
N LYS A 149 -5.88 -1.94 -11.67
CA LYS A 149 -5.94 -1.23 -12.97
C LYS A 149 -7.00 -0.13 -13.05
N LEU A 150 -7.99 -0.15 -12.15
CA LEU A 150 -9.19 0.67 -12.25
C LEU A 150 -9.37 1.37 -10.92
N ASN A 151 -8.50 2.34 -10.69
CA ASN A 151 -8.23 2.87 -9.36
C ASN A 151 -9.40 3.68 -8.77
N ARG A 152 -10.48 3.90 -9.53
CA ARG A 152 -11.74 4.48 -9.04
C ARG A 152 -12.58 3.52 -8.19
N PHE A 153 -12.28 2.21 -8.23
CA PHE A 153 -13.04 1.19 -7.55
C PHE A 153 -12.40 0.82 -6.22
N PHE A 154 -13.20 0.92 -5.15
CA PHE A 154 -12.78 0.55 -3.80
C PHE A 154 -13.83 -0.36 -3.17
N ILE A 155 -13.34 -1.26 -2.34
CA ILE A 155 -14.17 -2.06 -1.44
C ILE A 155 -13.63 -1.93 -0.03
N PHE A 156 -14.48 -1.53 0.91
CA PHE A 156 -14.17 -1.49 2.33
C PHE A 156 -14.85 -2.68 3.01
N SER A 157 -14.12 -3.38 3.87
CA SER A 157 -14.61 -4.58 4.57
C SER A 157 -14.87 -4.30 6.04
N ASP A 158 -16.05 -4.68 6.50
CA ASP A 158 -16.40 -4.77 7.92
C ASP A 158 -16.62 -6.25 8.26
N VAL A 159 -15.61 -6.87 8.88
CA VAL A 159 -15.65 -8.28 9.25
C VAL A 159 -16.67 -8.51 10.36
N LYS A 160 -16.71 -7.64 11.37
CA LYS A 160 -17.58 -7.75 12.54
C LYS A 160 -19.05 -7.78 12.14
N HIS A 161 -19.47 -6.87 11.27
CA HIS A 161 -20.86 -6.76 10.84
C HIS A 161 -21.14 -7.49 9.53
N LYS A 162 -20.22 -8.33 9.02
CA LYS A 162 -20.38 -9.09 7.77
C LYS A 162 -20.90 -8.21 6.62
N THR A 163 -20.28 -7.05 6.43
CA THR A 163 -20.76 -6.03 5.50
C THR A 163 -19.58 -5.55 4.67
N ILE A 164 -19.83 -5.28 3.39
CA ILE A 164 -18.87 -4.58 2.53
C ILE A 164 -19.49 -3.29 2.01
N PHE A 165 -18.64 -2.33 1.72
CA PHE A 165 -19.02 -1.06 1.12
C PHE A 165 -18.25 -0.88 -0.17
N VAL A 166 -18.96 -0.64 -1.26
CA VAL A 166 -18.38 -0.60 -2.61
C VAL A 166 -18.60 0.76 -3.25
N THR A 167 -17.60 1.25 -3.97
CA THR A 167 -17.67 2.48 -4.76
C THR A 167 -17.01 2.26 -6.11
N SER A 168 -17.49 2.98 -7.12
CA SER A 168 -16.96 2.98 -8.49
C SER A 168 -16.51 4.38 -8.94
N ASP A 169 -16.46 5.34 -8.01
CA ASP A 169 -16.30 6.76 -8.28
C ASP A 169 -15.46 7.46 -7.20
N TYR A 170 -14.35 6.83 -6.80
CA TYR A 170 -13.41 7.42 -5.82
C TYR A 170 -14.06 7.73 -4.46
N GLY A 171 -15.07 6.96 -4.06
CA GLY A 171 -15.75 7.13 -2.77
C GLY A 171 -16.73 8.30 -2.71
N HIS A 172 -17.14 8.88 -3.85
CA HIS A 172 -18.25 9.85 -3.87
C HIS A 172 -19.56 9.15 -3.52
N ASN A 173 -19.86 8.02 -4.17
CA ASN A 173 -21.02 7.21 -3.88
C ASN A 173 -20.58 5.84 -3.35
N ILE A 174 -20.99 5.56 -2.13
CA ILE A 174 -20.64 4.33 -1.42
C ILE A 174 -21.92 3.51 -1.21
N LYS A 175 -21.92 2.29 -1.70
CA LYS A 175 -23.05 1.36 -1.61
C LYS A 175 -22.74 0.28 -0.58
N ARG A 176 -23.65 0.07 0.36
CA ARG A 176 -23.56 -0.98 1.37
C ARG A 176 -24.13 -2.30 0.85
N LEU A 177 -23.41 -3.39 1.08
CA LEU A 177 -23.84 -4.75 0.78
C LEU A 177 -23.66 -5.61 2.04
N LYS A 178 -24.77 -6.15 2.56
CA LYS A 178 -24.75 -7.11 3.67
C LYS A 178 -24.44 -8.50 3.12
N LEU A 179 -23.60 -9.25 3.84
CA LEU A 179 -23.21 -10.62 3.52
C LEU A 179 -23.65 -11.56 4.66
N ASP A 180 -23.78 -12.84 4.31
CA ASP A 180 -24.09 -13.91 5.28
C ASP A 180 -22.83 -14.52 5.92
N PHE A 181 -21.66 -14.19 5.36
CA PHE A 181 -20.34 -14.67 5.76
C PHE A 181 -19.39 -13.48 6.02
N SER A 182 -18.26 -13.75 6.67
CA SER A 182 -17.30 -12.73 7.07
C SER A 182 -16.36 -12.35 5.92
N PRO A 183 -16.29 -11.08 5.50
CA PRO A 183 -15.42 -10.65 4.40
C PRO A 183 -13.95 -10.51 4.84
N SER A 184 -13.28 -11.61 5.18
CA SER A 184 -11.90 -11.61 5.69
C SER A 184 -10.88 -11.18 4.63
N ASP A 185 -11.14 -11.54 3.36
CA ASP A 185 -10.31 -11.13 2.24
C ASP A 185 -11.07 -10.85 0.95
N ILE A 186 -10.53 -9.97 0.10
CA ILE A 186 -11.16 -9.58 -1.16
C ILE A 186 -10.13 -9.55 -2.28
N SER A 187 -10.48 -10.17 -3.41
CA SER A 187 -9.64 -10.24 -4.62
C SER A 187 -10.43 -9.80 -5.84
N PHE A 188 -9.93 -8.80 -6.57
CA PHE A 188 -10.58 -8.31 -7.78
C PHE A 188 -10.28 -9.18 -9.00
N HIS A 189 -11.24 -9.25 -9.92
CA HIS A 189 -10.99 -9.71 -11.27
C HIS A 189 -10.25 -8.61 -12.05
N GLU A 190 -9.16 -8.96 -12.74
CA GLU A 190 -8.22 -8.03 -13.38
C GLU A 190 -8.85 -6.99 -14.34
N TYR A 191 -9.89 -7.38 -15.09
CA TYR A 191 -10.52 -6.53 -16.13
C TYR A 191 -11.97 -6.13 -15.83
N LYS A 192 -12.56 -6.66 -14.76
CA LYS A 192 -14.00 -6.52 -14.49
C LYS A 192 -14.16 -6.04 -13.05
N PRO A 193 -14.25 -4.72 -12.82
CA PRO A 193 -14.19 -4.17 -11.47
C PRO A 193 -15.39 -4.55 -10.61
N ASN A 194 -16.54 -4.84 -11.24
CA ASN A 194 -17.74 -5.33 -10.57
C ASN A 194 -17.69 -6.84 -10.28
N THR A 195 -16.58 -7.51 -10.57
CA THR A 195 -16.38 -8.93 -10.31
C THR A 195 -15.21 -9.07 -9.35
N PHE A 196 -15.48 -9.59 -8.17
CA PHE A 196 -14.48 -9.84 -7.15
C PHE A 196 -14.91 -11.06 -6.32
N LEU A 197 -13.92 -11.71 -5.71
CA LEU A 197 -14.12 -12.80 -4.78
C LEU A 197 -14.00 -12.26 -3.36
N VAL A 198 -14.90 -12.69 -2.48
CA VAL A 198 -14.83 -12.42 -1.04
C VAL A 198 -14.60 -13.76 -0.35
N HIS A 199 -13.53 -13.85 0.43
CA HIS A 199 -13.12 -15.07 1.11
C HIS A 199 -13.33 -14.93 2.62
N ASP A 200 -14.01 -15.91 3.21
CA ASP A 200 -14.17 -16.05 4.66
C ASP A 200 -13.07 -16.93 5.23
N LYS A 201 -12.28 -16.38 6.15
CA LYS A 201 -11.20 -17.10 6.84
C LYS A 201 -11.57 -17.51 8.27
N SER A 202 -12.81 -17.27 8.70
CA SER A 202 -13.25 -17.64 10.04
C SER A 202 -13.13 -19.15 10.26
N THR A 203 -12.49 -19.53 11.37
CA THR A 203 -12.46 -20.93 11.81
C THR A 203 -13.68 -21.22 12.68
N PRO A 204 -14.13 -22.49 12.80
CA PRO A 204 -15.28 -22.86 13.62
C PRO A 204 -15.20 -22.38 15.08
N GLU A 205 -14.00 -22.24 15.64
CA GLU A 205 -13.78 -21.75 17.01
C GLU A 205 -14.14 -20.26 17.20
N GLN A 206 -14.10 -19.44 16.14
CA GLN A 206 -14.50 -18.02 16.19
C GLN A 206 -16.02 -17.79 16.09
N LEU A 207 -16.78 -18.84 15.74
CA LEU A 207 -18.24 -18.76 15.68
C LEU A 207 -18.88 -18.90 17.06
N VAL A 208 -18.20 -19.54 18.02
CA VAL A 208 -18.72 -19.81 19.37
C VAL A 208 -18.59 -18.59 20.30
N SER A 209 -17.69 -17.66 20.02
CA SER A 209 -17.50 -16.44 20.84
C SER A 209 -18.37 -15.25 20.43
N ASN A 210 -19.19 -15.39 19.38
CA ASN A 210 -20.06 -14.34 18.83
C ASN A 210 -21.57 -14.66 18.97
N GLN A 211 -21.93 -15.67 19.78
CA GLN A 211 -23.30 -15.92 20.25
C GLN A 211 -23.43 -15.48 21.71
#